data_AF-A0A847LY96-F1
#
_entry.id   AF-A0A847LY96-F1
#
_cell.length_a   1.000
_cell.length_b   1.000
_cell.length_c   1.000
_cell.angle_alpha   90.00
_cell.angle_beta   90.00
_cell.angle_gamma   90.00
#
_symmetry.space_group_name_H-M   'P 1'
#
loop_
_entity.id
_entity.type
_entity.pdbx_description
1 polymer ?
#
loop_
_entity_poly.entity_id
_entity_poly.type
_entity_poly.pdbx_seq_one_letter_code
_entity_poly.pdbx_strand_id
1 'polypeptide(L)'
;MKRSVKKLGILAVAASISLFFLGCNTQILNPSDTTAEGTARSITGKSGVMMQGFYWDVPAGGTWYNTMKSKAAELANMAGGYGIDAIWFPPPSKADNGAYSMGYDPFDYYDLGQYNQKGSTETRFGSQAELKSAIATFKSYGIASMADIVLNHRSGGNSEYNPKTGTNTWTDFSAVASGKNKWHWDSFHPNNYCSSDPGAFAGFPDVCFASGSAYNDQKTWMNWLMSTTNAGFSQWRFDYVKGLEPWVIKDMKAATGGAFSVGEYWDANTSTLDWWTNAANASAFDFALYYTLKDICNNTSGGGYLPNLVDYSKSFAAKNPLRAVTFVGNHDTDEIYTDKMMAYAFILTYQGYPSIWWKDYYNYGLSNLGGQWGNGIKQLVWVRGKLAGGAPTIQNLKTNDGDMLIYGSYGTSSSSPGYIVIINDNATSWKGSWVQTGNGYLKNKNLKVYAWYSPVSGQNYQPQTKYCDSNGWVEVWAPPRGYAVYSVDGL
;
A
#
# COMPACT_ATOMS: atom_id res chain seq x y z
N MET A 1 -77.39 2.21 -32.52
CA MET A 1 -78.41 3.17 -32.02
C MET A 1 -77.69 4.36 -31.39
N LYS A 2 -77.92 5.57 -31.93
CA LYS A 2 -77.72 6.94 -31.37
C LYS A 2 -76.36 7.42 -30.78
N ARG A 3 -75.67 8.22 -31.62
CA ARG A 3 -75.00 9.54 -31.43
C ARG A 3 -74.82 10.17 -30.03
N SER A 4 -73.61 10.74 -29.81
CA SER A 4 -73.31 12.14 -29.37
C SER A 4 -71.77 12.34 -29.34
N VAL A 5 -71.06 13.04 -30.24
CA VAL A 5 -70.84 14.47 -30.54
C VAL A 5 -69.93 15.27 -29.55
N LYS A 6 -68.70 15.53 -30.04
CA LYS A 6 -67.77 16.70 -29.90
C LYS A 6 -67.19 17.11 -28.52
N LYS A 7 -65.85 17.25 -28.46
CA LYS A 7 -65.14 18.53 -28.71
C LYS A 7 -63.62 18.35 -28.84
N LEU A 8 -63.06 19.12 -29.78
CA LEU A 8 -61.64 19.38 -30.03
C LEU A 8 -61.00 20.13 -28.85
N GLY A 9 -59.75 19.80 -28.53
CA GLY A 9 -58.81 20.62 -27.78
C GLY A 9 -57.41 20.40 -28.32
N ILE A 10 -56.88 21.40 -29.01
CA ILE A 10 -55.52 21.46 -29.57
C ILE A 10 -54.55 21.71 -28.41
N LEU A 11 -53.51 20.88 -28.26
CA LEU A 11 -52.27 21.28 -27.60
C LEU A 11 -51.07 20.76 -28.40
N ALA A 12 -50.21 21.69 -28.78
CA ALA A 12 -49.01 21.47 -29.56
C ALA A 12 -47.99 20.61 -28.81
N VAL A 13 -47.46 19.57 -29.45
CA VAL A 13 -46.27 18.86 -29.00
C VAL A 13 -45.10 19.39 -29.81
N ALA A 14 -44.25 20.19 -29.15
CA ALA A 14 -42.96 20.59 -29.68
C ALA A 14 -42.04 19.34 -29.70
N ALA A 15 -41.54 19.01 -30.89
CA ALA A 15 -40.52 18.00 -31.07
C ALA A 15 -39.15 18.59 -30.69
N SER A 16 -38.64 18.22 -29.52
CA SER A 16 -37.29 18.55 -29.08
C SER A 16 -36.33 17.47 -29.60
N ILE A 17 -35.48 17.86 -30.56
CA ILE A 17 -34.31 17.09 -30.99
C ILE A 17 -33.33 17.06 -29.82
N SER A 18 -33.19 15.91 -29.15
CA SER A 18 -32.15 15.69 -28.14
C SER A 18 -30.88 15.20 -28.83
N LEU A 19 -29.91 16.10 -28.97
CA LEU A 19 -28.51 15.78 -29.26
C LEU A 19 -27.98 14.84 -28.16
N PHE A 20 -27.54 13.65 -28.54
CA PHE A 20 -26.72 12.79 -27.68
C PHE A 20 -25.32 13.40 -27.54
N PHE A 21 -25.06 14.05 -26.41
CA PHE A 21 -23.70 14.29 -25.94
C PHE A 21 -23.29 13.12 -25.04
N LEU A 22 -22.29 12.36 -25.51
CA LEU A 22 -21.52 11.41 -24.69
C LEU A 22 -20.75 12.20 -23.62
N GLY A 23 -21.33 12.26 -22.41
CA GLY A 23 -20.67 12.80 -21.23
C GLY A 23 -19.70 11.78 -20.64
N CYS A 24 -18.42 12.12 -20.66
CA CYS A 24 -17.37 11.44 -19.91
C CYS A 24 -17.69 11.58 -18.41
N ASN A 25 -18.03 10.48 -17.73
CA ASN A 25 -18.22 10.47 -16.28
C ASN A 25 -16.85 10.55 -15.59
N THR A 26 -16.38 11.77 -15.31
CA THR A 26 -15.43 11.99 -14.22
C THR A 26 -16.21 11.84 -12.90
N GLN A 27 -15.97 10.75 -12.17
CA GLN A 27 -16.45 10.66 -10.80
C GLN A 27 -15.76 11.76 -9.98
N ILE A 28 -16.53 12.76 -9.58
CA ILE A 28 -16.08 13.80 -8.66
C ILE A 28 -16.02 13.17 -7.27
N LEU A 29 -14.81 12.85 -6.80
CA LEU A 29 -14.56 12.49 -5.41
C LEU A 29 -14.95 13.67 -4.51
N ASN A 30 -15.63 13.40 -3.39
CA ASN A 30 -15.96 14.44 -2.42
C ASN A 30 -14.68 15.11 -1.88
N PRO A 31 -14.56 16.45 -1.91
CA PRO A 31 -13.38 17.17 -1.43
C PRO A 31 -13.01 16.92 0.05
N SER A 32 -13.98 16.49 0.87
CA SER A 32 -13.79 16.12 2.28
C SER A 32 -13.07 14.79 2.46
N ASP A 33 -13.25 13.83 1.55
CA ASP A 33 -12.57 12.53 1.63
C ASP A 33 -11.11 12.64 1.18
N THR A 34 -10.84 13.48 0.18
CA THR A 34 -9.48 13.74 -0.32
C THR A 34 -8.61 14.47 0.70
N THR A 35 -9.20 15.37 1.49
CA THR A 35 -8.49 16.08 2.55
C THR A 35 -8.23 15.17 3.75
N ALA A 36 -9.21 14.36 4.19
CA ALA A 36 -9.01 13.42 5.29
C ALA A 36 -7.94 12.34 4.98
N GLU A 37 -7.94 11.75 3.78
CA GLU A 37 -7.00 10.70 3.41
C GLU A 37 -5.58 11.23 3.12
N GLY A 38 -5.46 12.40 2.49
CA GLY A 38 -4.18 13.09 2.30
C GLY A 38 -3.54 13.51 3.64
N THR A 39 -4.35 13.97 4.59
CA THR A 39 -3.89 14.32 5.95
C THR A 39 -3.55 13.05 6.77
N ALA A 40 -4.25 11.93 6.54
CA ALA A 40 -4.00 10.65 7.22
C ALA A 40 -2.75 9.91 6.68
N ARG A 41 -2.42 10.07 5.38
CA ARG A 41 -1.20 9.53 4.76
C ARG A 41 0.07 10.27 5.19
N SER A 42 -0.06 11.52 5.63
CA SER A 42 1.08 12.37 5.97
C SER A 42 0.81 13.19 7.22
N ILE A 43 1.15 12.63 8.38
CA ILE A 43 1.15 13.38 9.65
C ILE A 43 2.39 14.30 9.73
N THR A 44 3.44 14.04 8.93
CA THR A 44 4.75 14.71 9.06
C THR A 44 5.30 15.37 7.78
N GLY A 45 4.68 15.17 6.61
CA GLY A 45 5.11 15.84 5.37
C GLY A 45 6.50 15.44 4.84
N LYS A 46 7.09 14.32 5.28
CA LYS A 46 8.48 13.94 4.95
C LYS A 46 8.64 13.42 3.52
N SER A 47 8.36 12.13 3.31
CA SER A 47 8.63 11.43 2.04
C SER A 47 7.41 10.73 1.47
N GLY A 48 6.33 10.52 2.24
CA GLY A 48 5.19 9.72 1.76
C GLY A 48 5.64 8.30 1.44
N VAL A 49 6.36 7.63 2.35
CA VAL A 49 6.88 6.26 2.15
C VAL A 49 6.63 5.39 3.38
N MET A 50 5.96 4.26 3.19
CA MET A 50 5.77 3.22 4.17
C MET A 50 6.88 2.16 4.09
N MET A 51 7.13 1.44 5.18
CA MET A 51 7.87 0.18 5.16
C MET A 51 7.04 -0.96 5.76
N GLN A 52 6.94 -2.10 5.08
CA GLN A 52 6.59 -3.35 5.73
C GLN A 52 7.77 -3.83 6.57
N GLY A 53 7.60 -3.85 7.89
CA GLY A 53 8.66 -4.08 8.87
C GLY A 53 9.04 -5.54 9.14
N PHE A 54 8.60 -6.48 8.29
CA PHE A 54 8.82 -7.91 8.47
C PHE A 54 8.80 -8.66 7.12
N TYR A 55 9.18 -9.92 7.17
CA TYR A 55 9.04 -10.93 6.10
C TYR A 55 8.64 -12.26 6.75
N TRP A 56 8.29 -13.28 5.94
CA TRP A 56 7.75 -14.53 6.50
C TRP A 56 8.70 -15.19 7.51
N ASP A 57 9.98 -15.33 7.17
CA ASP A 57 10.95 -16.04 8.00
C ASP A 57 11.76 -15.12 8.94
N VAL A 58 11.14 -14.08 9.51
CA VAL A 58 11.83 -13.28 10.54
C VAL A 58 12.27 -14.20 11.69
N PRO A 59 13.44 -13.98 12.31
CA PRO A 59 13.93 -14.85 13.37
C PRO A 59 12.90 -15.04 14.48
N ALA A 60 12.62 -16.31 14.82
CA ALA A 60 11.81 -16.63 16.00
C ALA A 60 12.57 -16.25 17.28
N GLY A 61 11.86 -16.26 18.41
CA GLY A 61 12.45 -16.04 19.73
C GLY A 61 12.24 -14.64 20.32
N GLY A 62 11.22 -13.91 19.88
CA GLY A 62 10.72 -12.74 20.62
C GLY A 62 11.54 -11.46 20.48
N THR A 63 12.54 -11.42 19.58
CA THR A 63 13.47 -10.28 19.49
C THR A 63 13.11 -9.25 18.43
N TRP A 64 12.14 -9.56 17.56
CA TRP A 64 11.88 -8.78 16.34
C TRP A 64 11.46 -7.34 16.62
N TYR A 65 10.63 -7.08 17.63
CA TYR A 65 10.27 -5.71 18.00
C TYR A 65 11.48 -4.87 18.39
N ASN A 66 12.47 -5.45 19.08
CA ASN A 66 13.71 -4.75 19.40
C ASN A 66 14.60 -4.55 18.16
N THR A 67 14.63 -5.52 17.24
CA THR A 67 15.28 -5.36 15.93
C THR A 67 14.70 -4.17 15.17
N MET A 68 13.37 -4.11 15.01
CA MET A 68 12.69 -2.99 14.37
C MET A 68 13.00 -1.67 15.08
N LYS A 69 12.84 -1.63 16.41
CA LYS A 69 13.12 -0.44 17.24
C LYS A 69 14.52 0.11 17.03
N SER A 70 15.53 -0.76 16.95
CA SER A 70 16.93 -0.35 16.75
C SER A 70 17.17 0.40 15.43
N LYS A 71 16.26 0.27 14.46
CA LYS A 71 16.34 0.89 13.14
C LYS A 71 15.56 2.20 13.00
N ALA A 72 14.78 2.60 14.02
CA ALA A 72 13.90 3.76 13.91
C ALA A 72 14.63 5.05 13.50
N ALA A 73 15.79 5.35 14.09
CA ALA A 73 16.58 6.53 13.76
C ALA A 73 17.11 6.50 12.31
N GLU A 74 17.59 5.34 11.86
CA GLU A 74 18.07 5.11 10.50
C GLU A 74 16.94 5.25 9.48
N LEU A 75 15.80 4.60 9.74
CA LEU A 75 14.65 4.60 8.84
C LEU A 75 13.98 5.97 8.74
N ALA A 76 14.04 6.78 9.80
CA ALA A 76 13.58 8.17 9.78
C ALA A 76 14.49 9.10 8.95
N ASN A 77 15.76 8.72 8.76
CA ASN A 77 16.81 9.52 8.13
C ASN A 77 17.65 8.67 7.17
N MET A 78 17.00 8.03 6.20
CA MET A 78 17.63 7.13 5.25
C MET A 78 18.68 7.83 4.39
N ALA A 79 18.37 9.02 3.87
CA ALA A 79 19.29 9.86 3.11
C ALA A 79 18.89 11.34 3.21
N GLY A 80 19.85 12.22 3.48
CA GLY A 80 19.63 13.68 3.51
C GLY A 80 18.53 14.18 4.44
N GLY A 81 18.26 13.46 5.55
CA GLY A 81 17.16 13.77 6.49
C GLY A 81 15.77 13.28 6.06
N TYR A 82 15.68 12.56 4.93
CA TYR A 82 14.45 11.95 4.43
C TYR A 82 14.45 10.45 4.72
N GLY A 83 13.27 9.93 5.06
CA GLY A 83 13.08 8.52 5.42
C GLY A 83 11.62 8.11 5.30
N ILE A 84 11.26 7.00 5.94
CA ILE A 84 9.87 6.53 5.99
C ILE A 84 9.04 7.38 6.95
N ASP A 85 7.73 7.39 6.76
CA ASP A 85 6.74 8.03 7.65
C ASP A 85 5.76 7.04 8.29
N ALA A 86 5.73 5.79 7.83
CA ALA A 86 4.99 4.72 8.48
C ALA A 86 5.76 3.40 8.43
N ILE A 87 5.57 2.57 9.46
CA ILE A 87 6.04 1.19 9.47
C ILE A 87 4.89 0.24 9.84
N TRP A 88 4.69 -0.79 9.02
CA TRP A 88 3.72 -1.86 9.20
C TRP A 88 4.33 -3.01 9.99
N PHE A 89 3.78 -3.23 11.19
CA PHE A 89 4.14 -4.33 12.09
C PHE A 89 3.39 -5.60 11.73
N PRO A 90 3.96 -6.79 11.96
CA PRO A 90 3.22 -8.04 11.82
C PRO A 90 2.05 -8.12 12.83
N PRO A 91 1.11 -9.07 12.68
CA PRO A 91 -0.02 -9.19 13.60
C PRO A 91 0.46 -9.34 15.06
N PRO A 92 0.01 -8.45 15.98
CA PRO A 92 0.64 -8.33 17.29
C PRO A 92 0.07 -9.25 18.36
N SER A 93 -1.06 -9.92 18.08
CA SER A 93 -1.79 -10.75 19.04
C SER A 93 -1.28 -12.19 19.08
N LYS A 94 -1.51 -12.88 20.19
CA LYS A 94 -1.24 -14.31 20.33
C LYS A 94 -2.05 -15.09 19.31
N ALA A 95 -1.36 -15.98 18.62
CA ALA A 95 -1.90 -16.83 17.59
C ALA A 95 -1.78 -18.31 17.98
N ASP A 96 -2.49 -19.17 17.26
CA ASP A 96 -2.68 -20.58 17.60
C ASP A 96 -1.37 -21.36 17.65
N ASN A 97 -0.46 -21.14 16.69
CA ASN A 97 0.87 -21.75 16.70
C ASN A 97 1.90 -21.04 17.61
N GLY A 98 1.43 -20.25 18.58
CA GLY A 98 2.24 -19.67 19.67
C GLY A 98 3.47 -18.89 19.18
N ALA A 99 4.64 -19.22 19.74
CA ALA A 99 5.92 -18.59 19.41
C ALA A 99 6.40 -18.81 17.96
N TYR A 100 5.81 -19.77 17.23
CA TYR A 100 6.18 -20.07 15.85
C TYR A 100 5.25 -19.39 14.83
N SER A 101 4.07 -18.95 15.25
CA SER A 101 3.10 -18.30 14.39
C SER A 101 3.61 -16.96 13.83
N MET A 102 3.24 -16.67 12.57
CA MET A 102 3.39 -15.34 11.97
C MET A 102 2.25 -14.37 12.28
N GLY A 103 1.25 -14.82 13.03
CA GLY A 103 0.15 -14.01 13.54
C GLY A 103 -1.15 -14.10 12.74
N TYR A 104 -1.14 -14.72 11.56
CA TYR A 104 -2.30 -14.89 10.66
C TYR A 104 -3.23 -16.04 11.04
N ASP A 105 -3.10 -16.58 12.24
CA ASP A 105 -3.96 -17.59 12.86
C ASP A 105 -4.39 -17.08 14.26
N PRO A 106 -5.07 -15.92 14.34
CA PRO A 106 -5.29 -15.22 15.60
C PRO A 106 -6.06 -16.07 16.61
N PHE A 107 -5.59 -16.10 17.87
CA PHE A 107 -6.18 -16.89 18.95
C PHE A 107 -6.76 -15.98 20.05
N ASP A 108 -5.95 -15.12 20.66
CA ASP A 108 -6.38 -14.18 21.70
C ASP A 108 -5.94 -12.75 21.35
N TYR A 109 -6.90 -11.98 20.83
CA TYR A 109 -6.68 -10.60 20.36
C TYR A 109 -6.05 -9.69 21.43
N TYR A 110 -6.39 -9.87 22.71
CA TYR A 110 -5.90 -9.03 23.81
C TYR A 110 -4.61 -9.54 24.45
N ASP A 111 -4.07 -10.67 24.01
CA ASP A 111 -2.77 -11.17 24.42
C ASP A 111 -1.69 -10.67 23.45
N LEU A 112 -1.07 -9.54 23.75
CA LEU A 112 0.06 -9.00 22.95
C LEU A 112 1.41 -9.61 23.35
N GLY A 113 1.43 -10.85 23.83
CA GLY A 113 2.62 -11.51 24.34
C GLY A 113 2.82 -11.33 25.84
N GLN A 114 1.74 -11.41 26.63
CA GLN A 114 1.73 -11.19 28.08
C GLN A 114 1.20 -12.39 28.88
N TYR A 115 0.43 -13.29 28.25
CA TYR A 115 -0.09 -14.50 28.89
C TYR A 115 0.58 -15.76 28.35
N ASN A 116 0.84 -16.73 29.23
CA ASN A 116 1.29 -18.05 28.79
C ASN A 116 0.12 -18.81 28.15
N GLN A 117 0.02 -18.74 26.83
CA GLN A 117 -1.02 -19.36 26.02
C GLN A 117 -0.39 -19.95 24.77
N LYS A 118 -0.92 -21.06 24.27
CA LYS A 118 -0.42 -21.71 23.06
C LYS A 118 1.08 -22.04 23.12
N GLY A 119 1.54 -22.40 24.32
CA GLY A 119 2.93 -22.83 24.56
C GLY A 119 3.95 -21.69 24.70
N SER A 120 3.54 -20.41 24.69
CA SER A 120 4.44 -19.29 24.90
C SER A 120 3.79 -18.10 25.62
N THR A 121 4.60 -17.35 26.37
CA THR A 121 4.19 -16.02 26.86
C THR A 121 4.27 -15.01 25.73
N GLU A 122 5.44 -14.84 25.14
CA GLU A 122 5.66 -13.90 24.04
C GLU A 122 5.04 -14.40 22.73
N THR A 123 4.73 -13.45 21.86
CA THR A 123 4.49 -13.75 20.44
C THR A 123 5.83 -14.13 19.78
N ARG A 124 5.80 -14.56 18.51
CA ARG A 124 7.03 -14.74 17.73
C ARG A 124 7.93 -13.50 17.76
N PHE A 125 7.32 -12.32 17.78
CA PHE A 125 7.99 -11.03 17.59
C PHE A 125 8.46 -10.36 18.89
N GLY A 126 7.87 -10.74 20.02
CA GLY A 126 8.25 -10.28 21.37
C GLY A 126 7.06 -10.11 22.31
N SER A 127 7.35 -9.48 23.45
CA SER A 127 6.39 -9.12 24.49
C SER A 127 5.65 -7.82 24.20
N GLN A 128 4.55 -7.59 24.94
CA GLN A 128 3.79 -6.33 24.86
C GLN A 128 4.64 -5.11 25.25
N ALA A 129 5.56 -5.28 26.21
CA ALA A 129 6.43 -4.20 26.66
C ALA A 129 7.40 -3.77 25.54
N GLU A 130 7.95 -4.72 24.80
CA GLU A 130 8.83 -4.46 23.66
C GLU A 130 8.08 -3.85 22.49
N LEU A 131 6.87 -4.33 22.21
CA LEU A 131 5.98 -3.74 21.21
C LEU A 131 5.70 -2.25 21.52
N LYS A 132 5.26 -1.95 22.75
CA LYS A 132 5.02 -0.57 23.21
C LYS A 132 6.28 0.29 23.10
N SER A 133 7.43 -0.25 23.49
CA SER A 133 8.72 0.43 23.39
C SER A 133 9.09 0.74 21.93
N ALA A 134 8.87 -0.20 21.01
CA ALA A 134 9.12 -0.02 19.59
C ALA A 134 8.21 1.06 19.00
N ILE A 135 6.90 0.97 19.22
CA ILE A 135 5.91 1.96 18.74
C ILE A 135 6.23 3.36 19.28
N ALA A 136 6.51 3.49 20.57
CA ALA A 136 6.88 4.78 21.18
C ALA A 136 8.15 5.37 20.56
N THR A 137 9.14 4.53 20.23
CA THR A 137 10.39 4.95 19.59
C THR A 137 10.14 5.41 18.14
N PHE A 138 9.37 4.67 17.34
CA PHE A 138 9.00 5.11 16.00
C PHE A 138 8.24 6.45 16.04
N LYS A 139 7.30 6.59 16.98
CA LYS A 139 6.57 7.83 17.20
C LYS A 139 7.50 9.00 17.53
N SER A 140 8.54 8.81 18.35
CA SER A 140 9.50 9.90 18.66
C SER A 140 10.33 10.34 17.44
N TYR A 141 10.43 9.52 16.41
CA TYR A 141 11.08 9.86 15.13
C TYR A 141 10.07 10.35 14.07
N GLY A 142 8.80 10.51 14.43
CA GLY A 142 7.73 10.92 13.51
C GLY A 142 7.32 9.84 12.51
N ILE A 143 7.50 8.56 12.87
CA ILE A 143 7.08 7.40 12.08
C ILE A 143 5.79 6.83 12.72
N ALA A 144 4.70 6.79 11.96
CA ALA A 144 3.47 6.15 12.35
C ALA A 144 3.65 4.63 12.44
N SER A 145 3.00 3.99 13.40
CA SER A 145 2.98 2.53 13.51
C SER A 145 1.63 2.01 13.05
N MET A 146 1.67 1.11 12.07
CA MET A 146 0.52 0.42 11.50
C MET A 146 0.46 -1.01 12.03
N ALA A 147 -0.69 -1.42 12.58
CA ALA A 147 -0.92 -2.80 12.98
C ALA A 147 -1.50 -3.63 11.83
N ASP A 148 -1.09 -4.88 11.74
CA ASP A 148 -1.76 -5.89 10.92
C ASP A 148 -2.98 -6.44 11.65
N ILE A 149 -4.14 -6.37 11.01
CA ILE A 149 -5.45 -6.65 11.57
C ILE A 149 -6.09 -7.80 10.80
N VAL A 150 -6.11 -8.98 11.45
CA VAL A 150 -6.71 -10.21 10.93
C VAL A 150 -8.12 -10.34 11.51
N LEU A 151 -9.14 -10.18 10.68
CA LEU A 151 -10.55 -10.18 11.10
C LEU A 151 -11.35 -11.37 10.59
N ASN A 152 -10.96 -11.94 9.45
CA ASN A 152 -11.77 -12.91 8.71
C ASN A 152 -12.04 -14.18 9.51
N HIS A 153 -11.07 -14.63 10.30
CA HIS A 153 -11.13 -15.93 10.94
C HIS A 153 -10.49 -15.86 12.33
N ARG A 154 -10.63 -16.95 13.07
CA ARG A 154 -9.95 -17.16 14.36
C ARG A 154 -9.55 -18.63 14.48
N SER A 155 -8.36 -18.92 14.99
CA SER A 155 -7.87 -20.29 15.16
C SER A 155 -7.61 -20.64 16.62
N GLY A 156 -7.60 -21.94 16.92
CA GLY A 156 -7.17 -22.46 18.21
C GLY A 156 -8.25 -22.53 19.29
N GLY A 157 -9.53 -22.36 18.95
CA GLY A 157 -10.63 -22.58 19.87
C GLY A 157 -10.72 -24.05 20.28
N ASN A 158 -11.35 -24.32 21.43
CA ASN A 158 -11.68 -25.68 21.83
C ASN A 158 -12.83 -26.23 20.98
N SER A 159 -12.97 -27.56 20.99
CA SER A 159 -14.10 -28.22 20.35
C SER A 159 -15.38 -27.99 21.16
N GLU A 160 -16.43 -27.49 20.51
CA GLU A 160 -17.78 -27.40 21.05
C GLU A 160 -18.81 -27.87 20.02
N TYR A 161 -20.01 -28.22 20.47
CA TYR A 161 -21.11 -28.59 19.57
C TYR A 161 -21.71 -27.34 18.94
N ASN A 162 -21.81 -27.30 17.61
CA ASN A 162 -22.51 -26.25 16.88
C ASN A 162 -23.91 -26.75 16.46
N PRO A 163 -24.99 -26.20 17.05
CA PRO A 163 -26.36 -26.60 16.71
C PRO A 163 -26.74 -26.32 15.25
N LYS A 164 -26.06 -25.36 14.59
CA LYS A 164 -26.35 -24.97 13.21
C LYS A 164 -25.81 -25.99 12.20
N THR A 165 -24.64 -26.57 12.46
CA THR A 165 -24.03 -27.58 11.59
C THR A 165 -24.43 -29.00 11.99
N GLY A 166 -24.87 -29.21 13.23
CA GLY A 166 -25.14 -30.52 13.80
C GLY A 166 -23.87 -31.32 14.13
N THR A 167 -22.70 -30.66 14.12
CA THR A 167 -21.38 -31.25 14.34
C THR A 167 -20.58 -30.42 15.33
N ASN A 168 -19.45 -30.94 15.81
CA ASN A 168 -18.53 -30.14 16.60
C ASN A 168 -17.68 -29.20 15.72
N THR A 169 -17.41 -28.00 16.21
CA THR A 169 -16.54 -26.99 15.61
C THR A 169 -15.51 -26.49 16.62
N TRP A 170 -14.39 -25.94 16.13
CA TRP A 170 -13.31 -25.41 16.98
C TRP A 170 -13.53 -23.94 17.35
N THR A 171 -14.71 -23.65 17.90
CA THR A 171 -15.22 -22.27 18.07
C THR A 171 -15.34 -21.83 19.53
N ASP A 172 -14.97 -22.67 20.50
CA ASP A 172 -15.01 -22.28 21.91
C ASP A 172 -13.74 -21.52 22.33
N PHE A 173 -13.87 -20.20 22.49
CA PHE A 173 -12.83 -19.31 22.99
C PHE A 173 -13.11 -18.83 24.42
N SER A 174 -13.94 -19.53 25.19
CA SER A 174 -14.31 -19.13 26.56
C SER A 174 -13.12 -19.12 27.55
N ALA A 175 -12.08 -19.89 27.25
CA ALA A 175 -10.91 -20.13 28.09
C ALA A 175 -9.70 -19.22 27.77
N VAL A 176 -9.82 -18.22 26.89
CA VAL A 176 -8.72 -17.29 26.62
C VAL A 176 -8.32 -16.52 27.88
N ALA A 177 -7.02 -16.41 28.12
CA ALA A 177 -6.44 -15.88 29.35
C ALA A 177 -6.66 -14.38 29.51
N SER A 178 -6.82 -13.63 28.42
CA SER A 178 -7.18 -12.21 28.49
C SER A 178 -8.56 -11.98 29.12
N GLY A 179 -9.42 -13.01 29.10
CA GLY A 179 -10.81 -12.91 29.53
C GLY A 179 -11.69 -12.04 28.62
N LYS A 180 -11.20 -11.65 27.44
CA LYS A 180 -11.89 -10.81 26.44
C LYS A 180 -12.20 -11.61 25.18
N ASN A 181 -13.21 -11.18 24.40
CA ASN A 181 -13.63 -11.84 23.16
C ASN A 181 -13.86 -13.34 23.36
N LYS A 182 -14.64 -13.72 24.38
CA LYS A 182 -14.99 -15.11 24.70
C LYS A 182 -16.11 -15.57 23.77
N TRP A 183 -15.74 -15.89 22.55
CA TRP A 183 -16.66 -16.23 21.48
C TRP A 183 -17.01 -17.73 21.50
N HIS A 184 -18.17 -18.02 20.95
CA HIS A 184 -18.71 -19.36 20.70
C HIS A 184 -19.16 -19.44 19.23
N TRP A 185 -19.67 -20.60 18.83
CA TRP A 185 -20.14 -20.94 17.48
C TRP A 185 -21.06 -19.88 16.86
N ASP A 186 -21.82 -19.12 17.66
CA ASP A 186 -22.75 -18.08 17.21
C ASP A 186 -22.06 -16.78 16.76
N SER A 187 -20.76 -16.66 16.99
CA SER A 187 -19.90 -15.60 16.48
C SER A 187 -19.21 -15.96 15.16
N PHE A 188 -19.46 -17.16 14.64
CA PHE A 188 -18.82 -17.68 13.41
C PHE A 188 -19.88 -18.14 12.40
N HIS A 189 -19.49 -18.24 11.12
CA HIS A 189 -20.31 -18.84 10.08
C HIS A 189 -20.20 -20.38 10.10
N PRO A 190 -21.30 -21.10 9.78
CA PRO A 190 -22.68 -20.62 9.78
C PRO A 190 -23.21 -20.52 11.21
N ASN A 191 -24.09 -19.53 11.44
CA ASN A 191 -24.90 -19.45 12.66
C ASN A 191 -26.38 -19.15 12.33
N ASN A 192 -27.14 -18.67 13.30
CA ASN A 192 -28.57 -18.40 13.15
C ASN A 192 -28.90 -17.18 12.27
N TYR A 193 -27.96 -16.26 12.06
CA TYR A 193 -28.18 -14.98 11.38
C TYR A 193 -27.48 -14.90 10.02
N CYS A 194 -26.33 -15.53 9.89
CA CYS A 194 -25.47 -15.47 8.70
C CYS A 194 -24.99 -16.88 8.37
N SER A 195 -25.13 -17.30 7.11
CA SER A 195 -24.67 -18.61 6.64
C SER A 195 -23.21 -18.57 6.18
N SER A 196 -22.80 -17.46 5.59
CA SER A 196 -21.50 -17.28 4.95
C SER A 196 -21.31 -15.79 4.61
N ASP A 197 -20.07 -15.41 4.34
CA ASP A 197 -19.68 -14.14 3.74
C ASP A 197 -18.86 -14.41 2.45
N PRO A 198 -18.19 -13.42 1.84
CA PRO A 198 -17.44 -13.60 0.59
C PRO A 198 -16.35 -14.69 0.62
N GLY A 199 -15.80 -15.08 1.77
CA GLY A 199 -14.79 -16.14 1.79
C GLY A 199 -14.20 -16.49 3.16
N ALA A 200 -14.09 -17.80 3.41
CA ALA A 200 -13.36 -18.34 4.55
C ALA A 200 -11.89 -18.66 4.21
N PHE A 201 -11.03 -18.70 5.23
CA PHE A 201 -9.58 -18.92 5.06
C PHE A 201 -9.08 -20.16 5.80
N ALA A 202 -8.27 -20.97 5.12
CA ALA A 202 -7.49 -22.10 5.67
C ALA A 202 -8.26 -23.13 6.53
N GLY A 203 -9.59 -23.21 6.39
CA GLY A 203 -10.43 -24.08 7.21
C GLY A 203 -10.60 -23.62 8.67
N PHE A 204 -10.14 -22.42 9.00
CA PHE A 204 -10.38 -21.82 10.30
C PHE A 204 -11.83 -21.39 10.48
N PRO A 205 -12.34 -21.36 11.72
CA PRO A 205 -13.60 -20.71 12.05
C PRO A 205 -13.70 -19.31 11.45
N ASP A 206 -14.68 -19.14 10.57
CA ASP A 206 -14.92 -17.93 9.81
C ASP A 206 -15.81 -16.97 10.60
N VAL A 207 -15.34 -15.75 10.86
CA VAL A 207 -15.96 -14.84 11.83
C VAL A 207 -17.17 -14.14 11.21
N CYS A 208 -18.33 -14.20 11.87
CA CYS A 208 -19.50 -13.46 11.43
C CYS A 208 -19.56 -12.08 12.09
N PHE A 209 -19.51 -11.02 11.27
CA PHE A 209 -19.70 -9.64 11.71
C PHE A 209 -21.16 -9.18 11.69
N ALA A 210 -22.06 -9.94 11.07
CA ALA A 210 -23.49 -9.63 11.02
C ALA A 210 -24.24 -10.06 12.31
N SER A 211 -23.62 -10.87 13.17
CA SER A 211 -24.22 -11.36 14.41
C SER A 211 -23.21 -11.63 15.51
N GLY A 212 -23.71 -11.88 16.72
CA GLY A 212 -22.86 -12.17 17.87
C GLY A 212 -22.12 -10.93 18.39
N SER A 213 -21.16 -11.13 19.30
CA SER A 213 -20.40 -10.03 19.89
C SER A 213 -19.22 -9.58 19.04
N ALA A 214 -18.82 -10.37 18.03
CA ALA A 214 -17.59 -10.16 17.25
C ALA A 214 -17.45 -8.75 16.68
N TYR A 215 -18.52 -8.18 16.11
CA TYR A 215 -18.51 -6.83 15.55
C TYR A 215 -18.17 -5.74 16.58
N ASN A 216 -18.80 -5.75 17.75
CA ASN A 216 -18.54 -4.75 18.79
C ASN A 216 -17.22 -5.01 19.52
N ASP A 217 -16.89 -6.29 19.72
CA ASP A 217 -15.66 -6.73 20.36
C ASP A 217 -14.42 -6.31 19.56
N GLN A 218 -14.45 -6.47 18.23
CA GLN A 218 -13.33 -6.06 17.36
C GLN A 218 -13.15 -4.54 17.31
N LYS A 219 -14.25 -3.77 17.24
CA LYS A 219 -14.17 -2.29 17.38
C LYS A 219 -13.55 -1.87 18.71
N THR A 220 -13.92 -2.54 19.81
CA THR A 220 -13.39 -2.27 21.15
C THR A 220 -11.91 -2.62 21.21
N TRP A 221 -11.51 -3.75 20.65
CA TRP A 221 -10.11 -4.20 20.60
C TRP A 221 -9.23 -3.26 19.78
N MET A 222 -9.68 -2.80 18.61
CA MET A 222 -8.91 -1.88 17.80
C MET A 222 -8.72 -0.52 18.50
N ASN A 223 -9.74 0.01 19.18
CA ASN A 223 -9.60 1.19 20.04
C ASN A 223 -8.64 0.93 21.21
N TRP A 224 -8.68 -0.27 21.80
CA TRP A 224 -7.74 -0.69 22.83
C TRP A 224 -6.29 -0.70 22.31
N LEU A 225 -6.04 -1.17 21.08
CA LEU A 225 -4.72 -1.12 20.43
C LEU A 225 -4.20 0.31 20.21
N MET A 226 -5.07 1.27 19.92
CA MET A 226 -4.68 2.68 19.74
C MET A 226 -4.21 3.34 21.03
N SER A 227 -4.67 2.87 22.18
CA SER A 227 -4.23 3.43 23.46
C SER A 227 -2.74 3.19 23.69
N THR A 228 -2.00 4.25 24.02
CA THR A 228 -0.58 4.18 24.41
C THR A 228 -0.36 3.38 25.69
N THR A 229 -1.41 3.14 26.49
CA THR A 229 -1.34 2.23 27.64
C THR A 229 -1.17 0.77 27.21
N ASN A 230 -1.58 0.41 25.99
CA ASN A 230 -1.68 -0.98 25.53
C ASN A 230 -0.70 -1.28 24.40
N ALA A 231 -0.70 -0.47 23.34
CA ALA A 231 0.27 -0.57 22.23
C ALA A 231 0.60 0.82 21.68
N GLY A 232 -0.41 1.58 21.24
CA GLY A 232 -0.25 2.93 20.69
C GLY A 232 -0.22 3.01 19.17
N PHE A 233 -0.81 2.02 18.48
CA PHE A 233 -0.93 2.03 17.02
C PHE A 233 -1.80 3.20 16.53
N SER A 234 -1.59 3.58 15.27
CA SER A 234 -2.23 4.77 14.68
C SER A 234 -2.80 4.55 13.28
N GLN A 235 -2.56 3.36 12.70
CA GLN A 235 -2.95 3.01 11.34
C GLN A 235 -3.20 1.49 11.25
N TRP A 236 -3.91 1.06 10.20
CA TRP A 236 -4.33 -0.34 10.04
C TRP A 236 -3.94 -0.92 8.67
N ARG A 237 -3.39 -2.13 8.64
CA ARG A 237 -3.41 -3.02 7.48
C ARG A 237 -4.46 -4.07 7.75
N PHE A 238 -5.45 -4.22 6.89
CA PHE A 238 -6.46 -5.25 7.01
C PHE A 238 -6.08 -6.45 6.12
N ASP A 239 -5.94 -7.60 6.77
CA ASP A 239 -5.63 -8.89 6.15
C ASP A 239 -6.82 -9.45 5.38
N TYR A 240 -6.55 -10.13 4.27
CA TYR A 240 -7.50 -10.97 3.53
C TYR A 240 -8.91 -10.33 3.35
N VAL A 241 -8.96 -9.04 3.00
CA VAL A 241 -10.25 -8.30 2.91
C VAL A 241 -11.14 -8.75 1.76
N LYS A 242 -10.68 -9.70 0.93
CA LYS A 242 -11.51 -10.38 -0.07
C LYS A 242 -12.51 -11.35 0.55
N GLY A 243 -12.23 -11.90 1.74
CA GLY A 243 -13.17 -12.75 2.44
C GLY A 243 -14.26 -11.99 3.19
N LEU A 244 -14.09 -10.67 3.37
CA LEU A 244 -15.02 -9.82 4.10
C LEU A 244 -15.82 -8.89 3.18
N GLU A 245 -17.06 -8.60 3.58
CA GLU A 245 -17.82 -7.52 2.95
C GLU A 245 -17.17 -6.15 3.25
N PRO A 246 -17.09 -5.22 2.26
CA PRO A 246 -16.38 -3.93 2.43
C PRO A 246 -16.88 -3.07 3.60
N TRP A 247 -18.15 -3.21 3.98
CA TRP A 247 -18.75 -2.45 5.08
C TRP A 247 -18.09 -2.78 6.43
N VAL A 248 -17.57 -4.00 6.61
CA VAL A 248 -16.85 -4.38 7.84
C VAL A 248 -15.64 -3.47 8.02
N ILE A 249 -14.83 -3.32 6.97
CA ILE A 249 -13.64 -2.48 6.97
C ILE A 249 -13.98 -1.01 7.18
N LYS A 250 -15.02 -0.52 6.49
CA LYS A 250 -15.53 0.84 6.64
C LYS A 250 -15.89 1.15 8.10
N ASP A 251 -16.61 0.24 8.75
CA ASP A 251 -17.08 0.42 10.12
C ASP A 251 -15.96 0.29 11.15
N MET A 252 -14.99 -0.61 10.94
CA MET A 252 -13.80 -0.73 11.80
C MET A 252 -12.94 0.54 11.72
N LYS A 253 -12.73 1.07 10.51
CA LYS A 253 -12.04 2.35 10.31
C LYS A 253 -12.80 3.51 10.96
N ALA A 254 -14.12 3.59 10.78
CA ALA A 254 -14.93 4.65 11.39
C ALA A 254 -14.89 4.59 12.92
N ALA A 255 -14.95 3.39 13.50
CA ALA A 255 -14.88 3.17 14.94
C ALA A 255 -13.54 3.57 15.57
N THR A 256 -12.49 3.72 14.77
CA THR A 256 -11.13 4.09 15.21
C THR A 256 -10.76 5.52 14.78
N GLY A 257 -11.76 6.39 14.63
CA GLY A 257 -11.56 7.81 14.31
C GLY A 257 -11.10 8.07 12.88
N GLY A 258 -11.33 7.12 11.96
CA GLY A 258 -10.97 7.30 10.54
C GLY A 258 -9.48 7.13 10.25
N ALA A 259 -8.74 6.43 11.12
CA ALA A 259 -7.31 6.16 10.96
C ALA A 259 -6.95 5.67 9.54
N PHE A 260 -5.77 6.06 9.05
CA PHE A 260 -5.30 5.58 7.75
C PHE A 260 -5.32 4.04 7.73
N SER A 261 -5.87 3.50 6.65
CA SER A 261 -6.11 2.07 6.51
C SER A 261 -5.82 1.61 5.09
N VAL A 262 -5.17 0.46 4.96
CA VAL A 262 -4.96 -0.23 3.69
C VAL A 262 -5.45 -1.67 3.80
N GLY A 263 -6.23 -2.13 2.81
CA GLY A 263 -6.65 -3.53 2.72
C GLY A 263 -5.80 -4.32 1.74
N GLU A 264 -5.57 -5.59 2.07
CA GLU A 264 -5.08 -6.60 1.14
C GLU A 264 -6.23 -7.15 0.27
N TYR A 265 -6.78 -6.31 -0.61
CA TYR A 265 -7.73 -6.78 -1.60
C TYR A 265 -6.95 -7.35 -2.79
N TRP A 266 -6.58 -8.63 -2.70
CA TRP A 266 -5.66 -9.25 -3.66
C TRP A 266 -6.30 -9.48 -5.03
N ASP A 267 -6.32 -8.45 -5.88
CA ASP A 267 -6.87 -8.51 -7.23
C ASP A 267 -6.05 -7.70 -8.24
N ALA A 268 -5.87 -8.23 -9.45
CA ALA A 268 -5.17 -7.55 -10.53
C ALA A 268 -6.07 -6.58 -11.31
N ASN A 269 -7.39 -6.60 -11.10
CA ASN A 269 -8.34 -5.75 -11.78
C ASN A 269 -8.48 -4.40 -11.08
N THR A 270 -8.03 -3.32 -11.75
CA THR A 270 -8.08 -1.97 -11.16
C THR A 270 -9.50 -1.44 -10.95
N SER A 271 -10.52 -1.94 -11.66
CA SER A 271 -11.93 -1.59 -11.41
C SER A 271 -12.48 -2.26 -10.16
N THR A 272 -12.08 -3.50 -9.88
CA THR A 272 -12.45 -4.18 -8.64
C THR A 272 -11.79 -3.50 -7.44
N LEU A 273 -10.50 -3.14 -7.54
CA LEU A 273 -9.80 -2.36 -6.52
C LEU A 273 -10.47 -1.00 -6.27
N ASP A 274 -10.82 -0.28 -7.34
CA ASP A 274 -11.46 1.03 -7.23
C ASP A 274 -12.87 0.94 -6.60
N TRP A 275 -13.68 -0.05 -7.00
CA TRP A 275 -14.97 -0.31 -6.35
C TRP A 275 -14.79 -0.61 -4.85
N TRP A 276 -13.88 -1.53 -4.51
CA TRP A 276 -13.70 -1.97 -3.13
C TRP A 276 -13.20 -0.82 -2.25
N THR A 277 -12.19 -0.07 -2.70
CA THR A 277 -11.62 1.06 -1.94
C THR A 277 -12.65 2.16 -1.68
N ASN A 278 -13.53 2.44 -2.65
CA ASN A 278 -14.66 3.37 -2.46
C ASN A 278 -15.70 2.82 -1.47
N ALA A 279 -16.05 1.53 -1.57
CA ALA A 279 -17.03 0.90 -0.70
C ALA A 279 -16.54 0.79 0.76
N ALA A 280 -15.28 0.39 0.96
CA ALA A 280 -14.61 0.26 2.25
C ALA A 280 -14.16 1.61 2.84
N ASN A 281 -14.12 2.67 2.03
CA ASN A 281 -13.46 3.94 2.35
C ASN A 281 -12.04 3.73 2.88
N ALA A 282 -11.26 2.88 2.24
CA ALA A 282 -9.89 2.54 2.61
C ALA A 282 -8.99 2.51 1.37
N SER A 283 -7.67 2.61 1.56
CA SER A 283 -6.71 2.35 0.49
C SER A 283 -6.57 0.83 0.26
N ALA A 284 -6.01 0.41 -0.88
CA ALA A 284 -5.68 -0.99 -1.17
C ALA A 284 -4.25 -1.14 -1.67
N PHE A 285 -3.64 -2.30 -1.42
CA PHE A 285 -2.38 -2.66 -2.07
C PHE A 285 -2.60 -2.84 -3.58
N ASP A 286 -1.70 -2.24 -4.37
CA ASP A 286 -1.79 -2.20 -5.83
C ASP A 286 -1.25 -3.49 -6.45
N PHE A 287 -2.01 -4.58 -6.33
CA PHE A 287 -1.67 -5.87 -6.93
C PHE A 287 -1.67 -5.81 -8.47
N ALA A 288 -2.47 -4.93 -9.07
CA ALA A 288 -2.46 -4.70 -10.52
C ALA A 288 -1.08 -4.20 -11.01
N LEU A 289 -0.56 -3.15 -10.37
CA LEU A 289 0.77 -2.63 -10.67
C LEU A 289 1.86 -3.66 -10.30
N TYR A 290 1.72 -4.37 -9.18
CA TYR A 290 2.65 -5.43 -8.80
C TYR A 290 2.83 -6.48 -9.90
N TYR A 291 1.74 -7.02 -10.46
CA TYR A 291 1.83 -8.00 -11.55
C TYR A 291 2.41 -7.39 -12.83
N THR A 292 2.04 -6.15 -13.15
CA THR A 292 2.62 -5.44 -14.29
C THR A 292 4.13 -5.25 -14.14
N LEU A 293 4.59 -4.85 -12.95
CA LEU A 293 6.01 -4.73 -12.60
C LEU A 293 6.70 -6.09 -12.66
N LYS A 294 6.08 -7.16 -12.15
CA LYS A 294 6.62 -8.52 -12.19
C LYS A 294 6.91 -8.95 -13.63
N ASP A 295 5.95 -8.79 -14.52
CA ASP A 295 6.08 -9.19 -15.92
C ASP A 295 7.20 -8.40 -16.62
N ILE A 296 7.26 -7.08 -16.43
CA ILE A 296 8.30 -6.22 -17.02
C ILE A 296 9.68 -6.54 -16.45
N CYS A 297 9.82 -6.51 -15.13
CA CYS A 297 11.12 -6.62 -14.47
C CYS A 297 11.75 -8.01 -14.64
N ASN A 298 10.95 -9.07 -14.72
CA ASN A 298 11.46 -10.43 -14.94
C ASN A 298 11.69 -10.76 -16.41
N ASN A 299 11.16 -9.98 -17.36
CA ASN A 299 11.46 -10.16 -18.78
C ASN A 299 12.85 -9.57 -19.11
N THR A 300 13.90 -10.34 -18.84
CA THR A 300 15.31 -9.90 -19.00
C THR A 300 15.75 -9.64 -20.44
N SER A 301 14.97 -10.10 -21.42
CA SER A 301 15.23 -9.84 -22.84
C SER A 301 14.77 -8.44 -23.28
N GLY A 302 14.09 -7.69 -22.39
CA GLY A 302 13.40 -6.44 -22.73
C GLY A 302 12.03 -6.68 -23.37
N GLY A 303 11.32 -5.62 -23.71
CA GLY A 303 10.00 -5.70 -24.34
C GLY A 303 8.86 -6.03 -23.36
N GLY A 304 8.99 -5.66 -22.08
CA GLY A 304 7.91 -5.75 -21.09
C GLY A 304 6.77 -4.76 -21.35
N TYR A 305 6.96 -3.82 -22.29
CA TYR A 305 6.04 -2.74 -22.62
C TYR A 305 5.82 -1.80 -21.41
N LEU A 306 6.85 -1.01 -21.10
CA LEU A 306 6.86 -0.05 -19.99
C LEU A 306 5.65 0.90 -19.93
N PRO A 307 4.99 1.31 -21.02
CA PRO A 307 3.78 2.13 -20.94
C PRO A 307 2.64 1.49 -20.14
N ASN A 308 2.63 0.16 -19.95
CA ASN A 308 1.66 -0.51 -19.07
C ASN A 308 1.72 0.00 -17.61
N LEU A 309 2.87 0.50 -17.15
CA LEU A 309 3.02 0.99 -15.78
C LEU A 309 2.16 2.23 -15.48
N VAL A 310 1.80 2.99 -16.52
CA VAL A 310 0.98 4.21 -16.42
C VAL A 310 -0.42 4.04 -17.04
N ASP A 311 -0.77 2.82 -17.45
CA ASP A 311 -2.11 2.46 -17.92
C ASP A 311 -3.04 2.21 -16.72
N TYR A 312 -4.13 2.99 -16.62
CA TYR A 312 -5.08 2.89 -15.51
C TYR A 312 -5.78 1.53 -15.42
N SER A 313 -5.79 0.73 -16.49
CA SER A 313 -6.34 -0.63 -16.49
C SER A 313 -5.39 -1.67 -15.88
N LYS A 314 -4.11 -1.33 -15.74
CA LYS A 314 -3.03 -2.22 -15.26
C LYS A 314 -2.29 -1.70 -14.03
N SER A 315 -2.49 -0.43 -13.68
CA SER A 315 -1.84 0.23 -12.55
C SER A 315 -2.91 0.96 -11.74
N PHE A 316 -3.19 0.50 -10.52
CA PHE A 316 -4.18 1.16 -9.68
C PHE A 316 -3.68 2.53 -9.23
N ALA A 317 -2.37 2.72 -9.08
CA ALA A 317 -1.76 4.03 -8.86
C ALA A 317 -2.04 5.00 -10.01
N ALA A 318 -2.03 4.54 -11.27
CA ALA A 318 -2.41 5.38 -12.42
C ALA A 318 -3.92 5.70 -12.42
N LYS A 319 -4.76 4.79 -11.93
CA LYS A 319 -6.23 4.97 -11.85
C LYS A 319 -6.69 5.85 -10.70
N ASN A 320 -6.26 5.52 -9.48
CA ASN A 320 -6.67 6.17 -8.24
C ASN A 320 -5.47 6.30 -7.28
N PRO A 321 -4.58 7.28 -7.51
CA PRO A 321 -3.37 7.46 -6.71
C PRO A 321 -3.65 7.75 -5.23
N LEU A 322 -4.84 8.29 -4.91
CA LEU A 322 -5.26 8.58 -3.54
C LEU A 322 -5.73 7.36 -2.76
N ARG A 323 -5.93 6.21 -3.42
CA ARG A 323 -6.28 4.93 -2.78
C ARG A 323 -5.25 3.82 -2.99
N ALA A 324 -4.27 4.02 -3.87
CA ALA A 324 -3.24 3.02 -4.15
C ALA A 324 -2.09 3.05 -3.13
N VAL A 325 -1.74 1.87 -2.60
CA VAL A 325 -0.48 1.60 -1.89
C VAL A 325 0.37 0.68 -2.77
N THR A 326 1.45 1.19 -3.34
CA THR A 326 2.27 0.48 -4.33
C THR A 326 3.43 -0.25 -3.64
N PHE A 327 3.81 -1.44 -4.10
CA PHE A 327 4.87 -2.25 -3.49
C PHE A 327 5.60 -3.08 -4.56
N VAL A 328 6.78 -3.62 -4.21
CA VAL A 328 7.61 -4.48 -5.10
C VAL A 328 7.59 -5.94 -4.65
N GLY A 329 7.47 -6.18 -3.35
CA GLY A 329 7.32 -7.49 -2.73
C GLY A 329 6.76 -7.34 -1.32
N ASN A 330 6.31 -8.44 -0.73
CA ASN A 330 5.79 -8.49 0.63
C ASN A 330 6.07 -9.87 1.26
N HIS A 331 5.40 -10.20 2.37
CA HIS A 331 5.65 -11.48 3.05
C HIS A 331 5.12 -12.70 2.28
N ASP A 332 4.14 -12.55 1.40
CA ASP A 332 3.58 -13.61 0.55
C ASP A 332 4.19 -13.61 -0.86
N THR A 333 4.73 -12.47 -1.28
CA THR A 333 5.20 -12.21 -2.65
C THR A 333 6.68 -11.83 -2.65
N ASP A 334 7.49 -12.73 -3.17
CA ASP A 334 8.90 -12.49 -3.48
C ASP A 334 9.14 -13.01 -4.90
N GLU A 335 8.44 -12.42 -5.89
CA GLU A 335 8.41 -12.94 -7.26
C GLU A 335 9.04 -12.03 -8.33
N ILE A 336 9.52 -10.84 -7.96
CA ILE A 336 10.26 -9.96 -8.88
C ILE A 336 11.76 -10.21 -8.65
N TYR A 337 12.42 -11.06 -9.42
CA TYR A 337 13.77 -11.55 -9.08
C TYR A 337 14.92 -10.77 -9.71
N THR A 338 14.71 -10.14 -10.87
CA THR A 338 15.81 -9.51 -11.62
C THR A 338 15.93 -8.02 -11.37
N ASP A 339 14.97 -7.22 -11.86
CA ASP A 339 15.09 -5.76 -11.87
C ASP A 339 14.32 -5.08 -10.72
N LYS A 340 14.49 -5.57 -9.48
CA LYS A 340 13.82 -4.96 -8.30
C LYS A 340 14.09 -3.45 -8.20
N MET A 341 15.30 -2.99 -8.52
CA MET A 341 15.63 -1.57 -8.48
C MET A 341 14.87 -0.74 -9.52
N MET A 342 14.51 -1.30 -10.68
CA MET A 342 13.66 -0.63 -11.66
C MET A 342 12.22 -0.49 -11.13
N ALA A 343 11.71 -1.52 -10.48
CA ALA A 343 10.41 -1.49 -9.82
C ALA A 343 10.37 -0.46 -8.67
N TYR A 344 11.41 -0.44 -7.82
CA TYR A 344 11.54 0.56 -6.76
C TYR A 344 11.65 1.98 -7.30
N ALA A 345 12.41 2.18 -8.39
CA ALA A 345 12.48 3.48 -9.04
C ALA A 345 11.10 3.97 -9.46
N PHE A 346 10.29 3.09 -10.07
CA PHE A 346 8.93 3.44 -10.43
C PHE A 346 8.07 3.79 -9.21
N ILE A 347 7.90 2.89 -8.24
CA ILE A 347 6.95 3.14 -7.14
C ILE A 347 7.36 4.33 -6.24
N LEU A 348 8.67 4.61 -6.11
CA LEU A 348 9.15 5.71 -5.26
C LEU A 348 9.09 7.06 -5.98
N THR A 349 9.10 7.09 -7.31
CA THR A 349 9.08 8.35 -8.08
C THR A 349 7.79 8.60 -8.85
N TYR A 350 6.85 7.65 -8.81
CA TYR A 350 5.49 7.81 -9.34
C TYR A 350 4.47 8.16 -8.23
N GLN A 351 3.22 8.36 -8.63
CA GLN A 351 2.09 8.63 -7.72
C GLN A 351 1.64 7.36 -6.96
N GLY A 352 0.86 7.55 -5.89
CA GLY A 352 0.51 6.50 -4.94
C GLY A 352 1.30 6.61 -3.64
N TYR A 353 1.03 5.72 -2.69
CA TYR A 353 1.77 5.62 -1.43
C TYR A 353 2.69 4.38 -1.43
N PRO A 354 3.99 4.54 -1.72
CA PRO A 354 4.91 3.40 -1.83
C PRO A 354 5.21 2.74 -0.48
N SER A 355 5.26 1.40 -0.51
CA SER A 355 5.71 0.54 0.57
C SER A 355 7.02 -0.15 0.20
N ILE A 356 8.05 0.05 1.01
CA ILE A 356 9.33 -0.65 0.93
C ILE A 356 9.24 -1.95 1.74
N TRP A 357 9.76 -3.04 1.20
CA TRP A 357 9.82 -4.30 1.93
C TRP A 357 11.14 -4.44 2.72
N TRP A 358 11.05 -4.84 3.99
CA TRP A 358 12.22 -5.02 4.86
C TRP A 358 13.27 -5.94 4.26
N LYS A 359 12.86 -7.10 3.72
CA LYS A 359 13.78 -8.12 3.19
C LYS A 359 14.58 -7.58 2.00
N ASP A 360 13.92 -6.86 1.10
CA ASP A 360 14.60 -6.19 -0.01
C ASP A 360 15.62 -5.17 0.50
N TYR A 361 15.21 -4.33 1.44
CA TYR A 361 16.03 -3.23 1.92
C TYR A 361 17.26 -3.69 2.70
N TYR A 362 17.08 -4.59 3.68
CA TYR A 362 18.14 -5.05 4.59
C TYR A 362 18.79 -6.36 4.16
N ASN A 363 18.00 -7.38 3.81
CA ASN A 363 18.54 -8.73 3.56
C ASN A 363 19.12 -8.87 2.15
N TYR A 364 18.49 -8.26 1.14
CA TYR A 364 19.00 -8.21 -0.23
C TYR A 364 19.90 -7.00 -0.51
N GLY A 365 20.13 -6.15 0.50
CA GLY A 365 21.08 -5.04 0.40
C GLY A 365 20.67 -3.95 -0.60
N LEU A 366 19.38 -3.89 -0.97
CA LEU A 366 18.90 -2.92 -1.98
C LEU A 366 18.92 -1.47 -1.49
N SER A 367 19.10 -1.25 -0.18
CA SER A 367 19.24 0.08 0.41
C SER A 367 20.32 0.94 -0.26
N ASN A 368 21.47 0.35 -0.62
CA ASN A 368 22.63 1.03 -1.22
C ASN A 368 23.18 0.28 -2.45
N LEU A 369 22.39 -0.61 -3.08
CA LEU A 369 22.86 -1.43 -4.19
C LEU A 369 23.51 -0.57 -5.28
N GLY A 370 24.68 -0.98 -5.78
CA GLY A 370 25.48 -0.23 -6.76
C GLY A 370 26.62 0.61 -6.14
N GLY A 371 26.56 0.89 -4.84
CA GLY A 371 27.69 1.41 -4.05
C GLY A 371 28.12 2.85 -4.35
N GLN A 372 27.41 3.58 -5.21
CA GLN A 372 27.71 4.97 -5.55
C GLN A 372 26.67 5.91 -4.91
N TRP A 373 27.12 7.14 -4.60
CA TRP A 373 26.21 8.23 -4.21
C TRP A 373 25.24 8.48 -5.37
N GLY A 374 23.96 8.12 -5.21
CA GLY A 374 23.01 8.09 -6.33
C GLY A 374 22.28 6.76 -6.54
N ASN A 375 22.77 5.66 -5.96
CA ASN A 375 22.14 4.35 -6.12
C ASN A 375 21.32 3.92 -4.89
N GLY A 376 20.52 2.89 -5.07
CA GLY A 376 19.77 2.22 -4.00
C GLY A 376 18.48 2.91 -3.58
N ILE A 377 17.70 2.19 -2.77
CA ILE A 377 16.37 2.63 -2.29
C ILE A 377 16.48 3.92 -1.46
N LYS A 378 17.54 4.08 -0.65
CA LYS A 378 17.73 5.29 0.19
C LYS A 378 17.73 6.56 -0.67
N GLN A 379 18.40 6.51 -1.82
CA GLN A 379 18.45 7.65 -2.72
C GLN A 379 17.11 7.93 -3.39
N LEU A 380 16.36 6.90 -3.77
CA LEU A 380 15.01 7.07 -4.33
C LEU A 380 14.02 7.67 -3.31
N VAL A 381 14.12 7.29 -2.04
CA VAL A 381 13.35 7.93 -0.95
C VAL A 381 13.72 9.42 -0.81
N TRP A 382 15.02 9.75 -0.86
CA TRP A 382 15.45 11.14 -0.88
C TRP A 382 14.91 11.91 -2.08
N VAL A 383 14.95 11.33 -3.28
CA VAL A 383 14.38 11.94 -4.50
C VAL A 383 12.90 12.27 -4.27
N ARG A 384 12.12 11.32 -3.76
CA ARG A 384 10.69 11.51 -3.51
C ARG A 384 10.43 12.64 -2.51
N GLY A 385 11.11 12.61 -1.37
CA GLY A 385 10.94 13.60 -0.30
C GLY A 385 11.48 14.97 -0.68
N LYS A 386 12.77 15.06 -1.03
CA LYS A 386 13.45 16.32 -1.32
C LYS A 386 12.93 16.99 -2.58
N LEU A 387 12.87 16.25 -3.68
CA LEU A 387 12.60 16.85 -4.99
C LEU A 387 11.10 17.01 -5.25
N ALA A 388 10.23 16.16 -4.69
CA ALA A 388 8.78 16.20 -4.93
C ALA A 388 7.92 16.43 -3.67
N GLY A 389 8.52 16.72 -2.51
CA GLY A 389 7.77 16.99 -1.27
C GLY A 389 7.01 15.77 -0.73
N GLY A 390 7.40 14.56 -1.12
CA GLY A 390 6.83 13.30 -0.65
C GLY A 390 5.55 12.81 -1.36
N ALA A 391 4.89 13.67 -2.12
CA ALA A 391 3.68 13.33 -2.88
C ALA A 391 3.75 13.92 -4.30
N PRO A 392 4.48 13.26 -5.22
CA PRO A 392 4.71 13.80 -6.55
C PRO A 392 3.41 13.95 -7.33
N THR A 393 3.27 15.07 -8.04
CA THR A 393 2.21 15.29 -9.02
C THR A 393 2.78 14.98 -10.40
N ILE A 394 2.24 13.98 -11.07
CA ILE A 394 2.88 13.38 -12.25
C ILE A 394 2.42 14.01 -13.56
N GLN A 395 3.34 14.14 -14.51
CA GLN A 395 3.09 14.35 -15.92
C GLN A 395 3.71 13.21 -16.74
N ASN A 396 2.95 12.62 -17.65
CA ASN A 396 3.48 11.65 -18.61
C ASN A 396 4.13 12.42 -19.78
N LEU A 397 5.40 12.10 -20.08
CA LEU A 397 6.19 12.82 -21.08
C LEU A 397 6.41 11.99 -22.34
N LYS A 398 6.59 10.68 -22.19
CA LYS A 398 6.70 9.73 -23.30
C LYS A 398 6.22 8.34 -22.87
N THR A 399 5.18 7.85 -23.55
CA THR A 399 4.49 6.59 -23.23
C THR A 399 4.21 5.73 -24.47
N ASN A 400 4.96 5.94 -25.55
CA ASN A 400 4.75 5.31 -26.86
C ASN A 400 5.95 4.49 -27.35
N ASP A 401 6.79 4.03 -26.43
CA ASP A 401 7.93 3.16 -26.70
C ASP A 401 7.83 1.95 -25.75
N GLY A 402 7.97 0.74 -26.28
CA GLY A 402 7.83 -0.48 -25.49
C GLY A 402 8.94 -0.66 -24.47
N ASP A 403 10.14 -0.13 -24.74
CA ASP A 403 11.30 -0.32 -23.87
C ASP A 403 11.65 0.92 -23.04
N MET A 404 10.91 2.02 -23.22
CA MET A 404 11.22 3.28 -22.56
C MET A 404 9.96 3.99 -22.08
N LEU A 405 9.98 4.42 -20.82
CA LEU A 405 8.95 5.26 -20.23
C LEU A 405 9.62 6.51 -19.65
N ILE A 406 9.06 7.68 -19.99
CA ILE A 406 9.49 8.96 -19.43
C ILE A 406 8.29 9.69 -18.83
N TYR A 407 8.41 10.08 -17.57
CA TYR A 407 7.45 10.90 -16.85
C TYR A 407 8.20 11.91 -15.97
N GLY A 408 7.49 12.85 -15.38
CA GLY A 408 8.08 13.79 -14.44
C GLY A 408 7.14 14.13 -13.30
N SER A 409 7.72 14.65 -12.22
CA SER A 409 6.97 15.33 -11.16
C SER A 409 7.01 16.83 -11.41
N TYR A 410 5.85 17.47 -11.27
CA TYR A 410 5.83 18.92 -11.03
C TYR A 410 6.50 19.21 -9.68
N GLY A 411 7.24 20.32 -9.61
CA GLY A 411 7.74 20.86 -8.35
C GLY A 411 6.67 21.65 -7.62
N THR A 412 6.84 21.79 -6.31
CA THR A 412 5.97 22.64 -5.48
C THR A 412 6.67 23.95 -5.09
N SER A 413 8.00 23.99 -5.15
CA SER A 413 8.83 25.14 -4.79
C SER A 413 10.23 25.01 -5.39
N SER A 414 11.06 26.05 -5.30
CA SER A 414 12.46 25.96 -5.68
C SER A 414 13.27 24.95 -4.84
N SER A 415 12.86 24.70 -3.59
CA SER A 415 13.48 23.69 -2.71
C SER A 415 13.03 22.26 -2.99
N SER A 416 11.93 22.09 -3.72
CA SER A 416 11.35 20.83 -4.20
C SER A 416 10.91 21.01 -5.65
N PRO A 417 11.87 21.11 -6.59
CA PRO A 417 11.62 21.56 -7.96
C PRO A 417 10.99 20.48 -8.86
N GLY A 418 10.73 19.29 -8.35
CA GLY A 418 10.30 18.13 -9.15
C GLY A 418 11.46 17.48 -9.89
N TYR A 419 11.16 16.61 -10.85
CA TYR A 419 12.15 15.84 -11.59
C TYR A 419 11.57 15.26 -12.89
N ILE A 420 12.45 14.70 -13.72
CA ILE A 420 12.12 13.83 -14.85
C ILE A 420 12.74 12.46 -14.59
N VAL A 421 11.95 11.40 -14.75
CA VAL A 421 12.38 10.01 -14.64
C VAL A 421 12.35 9.38 -16.03
N ILE A 422 13.40 8.64 -16.35
CA ILE A 422 13.43 7.74 -17.49
C ILE A 422 13.73 6.33 -16.99
N ILE A 423 12.91 5.37 -17.41
CA ILE A 423 13.08 3.94 -17.18
C ILE A 423 13.34 3.28 -18.54
N ASN A 424 14.28 2.35 -18.56
CA ASN A 424 14.71 1.63 -19.75
C ASN A 424 14.81 0.12 -19.46
N ASP A 425 13.90 -0.68 -20.03
CA ASP A 425 13.92 -2.14 -19.86
C ASP A 425 14.73 -2.86 -20.95
N ASN A 426 15.27 -2.13 -21.93
CA ASN A 426 16.04 -2.71 -23.02
C ASN A 426 17.26 -3.46 -22.48
N ALA A 427 17.49 -4.67 -22.97
CA ALA A 427 18.48 -5.58 -22.43
C ALA A 427 19.92 -5.06 -22.54
N THR A 428 20.26 -4.30 -23.58
CA THR A 428 21.66 -3.99 -23.92
C THR A 428 21.92 -2.54 -24.28
N SER A 429 20.91 -1.82 -24.75
CA SER A 429 21.09 -0.47 -25.30
C SER A 429 20.67 0.61 -24.34
N TRP A 430 21.44 1.70 -24.30
CA TRP A 430 20.98 2.96 -23.74
C TRP A 430 19.78 3.46 -24.54
N LYS A 431 18.77 3.98 -23.83
CA LYS A 431 17.62 4.64 -24.43
C LYS A 431 17.55 6.08 -23.94
N GLY A 432 17.11 6.96 -24.82
CA GLY A 432 16.89 8.36 -24.51
C GLY A 432 15.93 9.01 -25.48
N SER A 433 15.38 10.15 -25.09
CA SER A 433 14.47 10.92 -25.93
C SER A 433 14.43 12.37 -25.51
N TRP A 434 14.17 13.24 -26.50
CA TRP A 434 13.71 14.59 -26.24
C TRP A 434 12.29 14.57 -25.70
N VAL A 435 12.08 15.25 -24.58
CA VAL A 435 10.76 15.45 -23.96
C VAL A 435 10.57 16.91 -23.61
N GLN A 436 9.32 17.35 -23.59
CA GLN A 436 8.96 18.70 -23.17
C GLN A 436 8.27 18.65 -21.81
N THR A 437 8.93 19.15 -20.76
CA THR A 437 8.31 19.25 -19.44
C THR A 437 7.48 20.52 -19.30
N GLY A 438 6.28 20.36 -18.72
CA GLY A 438 5.47 21.48 -18.22
C GLY A 438 5.96 22.04 -16.89
N ASN A 439 6.99 21.47 -16.27
CA ASN A 439 7.49 21.90 -14.98
C ASN A 439 8.36 23.17 -15.12
N GLY A 440 7.84 24.32 -14.67
CA GLY A 440 8.52 25.60 -14.74
C GLY A 440 9.82 25.70 -13.94
N TYR A 441 9.98 24.89 -12.88
CA TYR A 441 11.20 24.90 -12.05
C TYR A 441 12.42 24.29 -12.76
N LEU A 442 12.18 23.47 -13.78
CA LEU A 442 13.25 22.80 -14.55
C LEU A 442 13.73 23.64 -15.74
N LYS A 443 12.97 24.65 -16.17
CA LYS A 443 13.26 25.43 -17.39
C LYS A 443 14.46 26.36 -17.19
N ASN A 444 15.27 26.52 -18.24
CA ASN A 444 16.52 27.29 -18.25
C ASN A 444 17.53 26.82 -17.18
N LYS A 445 17.61 25.51 -16.92
CA LYS A 445 18.49 24.93 -15.90
C LYS A 445 19.25 23.74 -16.44
N ASN A 446 20.43 23.52 -15.88
CA ASN A 446 21.09 22.22 -15.96
C ASN A 446 20.37 21.25 -15.04
N LEU A 447 20.08 20.06 -15.55
CA LEU A 447 19.46 18.96 -14.84
C LEU A 447 20.51 17.87 -14.59
N LYS A 448 20.89 17.71 -13.32
CA LYS A 448 21.80 16.67 -12.85
C LYS A 448 21.01 15.40 -12.53
N VAL A 449 21.63 14.24 -12.69
CA VAL A 449 21.04 12.96 -12.26
C VAL A 449 21.26 12.75 -10.77
N TYR A 450 20.18 12.59 -10.01
CA TYR A 450 20.21 12.38 -8.56
C TYR A 450 19.97 10.93 -8.15
N ALA A 451 19.36 10.11 -9.00
CA ALA A 451 19.26 8.68 -8.78
C ALA A 451 19.41 7.91 -10.10
N TRP A 452 20.17 6.83 -10.10
CA TRP A 452 20.35 5.95 -11.25
C TRP A 452 20.76 4.57 -10.79
N TYR A 453 20.61 3.57 -11.65
CA TYR A 453 21.18 2.24 -11.48
C TYR A 453 21.10 1.45 -12.79
N SER A 454 22.04 0.53 -12.98
CA SER A 454 21.91 -0.57 -13.93
C SER A 454 22.62 -1.81 -13.39
N PRO A 455 22.02 -3.01 -13.49
CA PRO A 455 22.69 -4.26 -13.17
C PRO A 455 23.61 -4.73 -14.32
N VAL A 456 23.55 -4.11 -15.51
CA VAL A 456 24.35 -4.52 -16.66
C VAL A 456 25.81 -4.16 -16.42
N SER A 457 26.70 -5.14 -16.63
CA SER A 457 28.13 -4.99 -16.40
C SER A 457 28.70 -3.77 -17.14
N GLY A 458 29.41 -2.91 -16.41
CA GLY A 458 30.02 -1.68 -16.93
C GLY A 458 29.04 -0.52 -17.18
N GLN A 459 27.73 -0.67 -16.91
CA GLN A 459 26.72 0.36 -17.19
C GLN A 459 26.23 1.12 -15.95
N ASN A 460 26.67 0.74 -14.75
CA ASN A 460 26.33 1.46 -13.52
C ASN A 460 27.20 2.71 -13.34
N TYR A 461 26.95 3.75 -14.13
CA TYR A 461 27.58 5.06 -13.98
C TYR A 461 26.55 6.17 -14.15
N GLN A 462 26.82 7.32 -13.54
CA GLN A 462 25.93 8.46 -13.57
C GLN A 462 25.79 8.98 -15.01
N PRO A 463 24.56 9.08 -15.55
CA PRO A 463 24.36 9.75 -16.83
C PRO A 463 24.73 11.24 -16.75
N GLN A 464 25.04 11.83 -17.92
CA GLN A 464 25.48 13.22 -18.01
C GLN A 464 24.37 14.21 -17.61
N THR A 465 24.78 15.34 -17.05
CA THR A 465 23.91 16.52 -16.84
C THR A 465 23.37 17.03 -18.19
N LYS A 466 22.10 17.43 -18.22
CA LYS A 466 21.40 17.87 -19.44
C LYS A 466 20.79 19.25 -19.26
N TYR A 467 20.86 20.10 -20.28
CA TYR A 467 20.24 21.43 -20.22
C TYR A 467 18.76 21.35 -20.64
N CYS A 468 17.88 21.94 -19.82
CA CYS A 468 16.47 22.12 -20.13
C CYS A 468 16.24 23.57 -20.57
N ASP A 469 15.73 23.76 -21.78
CA ASP A 469 15.59 25.08 -22.38
C ASP A 469 14.43 25.90 -21.79
N SER A 470 14.22 27.11 -22.33
CA SER A 470 13.15 28.02 -21.91
C SER A 470 11.74 27.50 -22.22
N ASN A 471 11.62 26.59 -23.18
CA ASN A 471 10.37 25.96 -23.59
C ASN A 471 10.10 24.65 -22.82
N GLY A 472 11.07 24.16 -22.04
CA GLY A 472 10.99 22.91 -21.28
C GLY A 472 11.50 21.68 -22.03
N TRP A 473 12.18 21.85 -23.17
CA TRP A 473 12.77 20.73 -23.89
C TRP A 473 14.08 20.29 -23.26
N VAL A 474 14.22 18.98 -23.06
CA VAL A 474 15.44 18.34 -22.56
C VAL A 474 15.54 16.92 -23.11
N GLU A 475 16.75 16.46 -23.40
CA GLU A 475 17.02 15.08 -23.79
C GLU A 475 17.53 14.28 -22.59
N VAL A 476 16.77 13.27 -22.17
CA VAL A 476 17.12 12.42 -21.01
C VAL A 476 17.46 11.00 -21.46
N TRP A 477 18.35 10.34 -20.70
CA TRP A 477 18.89 9.01 -21.02
C TRP A 477 18.92 8.09 -19.80
N ALA A 478 18.72 6.79 -19.99
CA ALA A 478 18.91 5.76 -18.99
C ALA A 478 19.75 4.58 -19.53
N PRO A 479 20.58 3.96 -18.67
CA PRO A 479 21.31 2.75 -19.02
C PRO A 479 20.36 1.59 -19.30
N PRO A 480 20.80 0.54 -20.02
CA PRO A 480 20.01 -0.68 -20.21
C PRO A 480 19.61 -1.30 -18.87
N ARG A 481 18.41 -1.88 -18.81
CA ARG A 481 17.83 -2.52 -17.60
C ARG A 481 17.90 -1.61 -16.37
N GLY A 482 17.60 -0.32 -16.55
CA GLY A 482 17.95 0.70 -15.58
C GLY A 482 17.07 1.93 -15.61
N TYR A 483 17.44 2.90 -14.79
CA TYR A 483 16.70 4.15 -14.66
C TYR A 483 17.64 5.33 -14.39
N ALA A 484 17.12 6.53 -14.60
CA ALA A 484 17.75 7.77 -14.18
C ALA A 484 16.71 8.83 -13.79
N VAL A 485 17.00 9.62 -12.76
CA VAL A 485 16.17 10.71 -12.25
C VAL A 485 16.91 12.04 -12.34
N TYR A 486 16.44 12.93 -13.21
CA TYR A 486 17.01 14.24 -13.51
C TYR A 486 16.26 15.33 -12.75
N SER A 487 16.99 16.24 -12.09
CA SER A 487 16.44 17.44 -11.46
C SER A 487 17.45 18.58 -11.47
N VAL A 488 17.03 19.77 -11.06
CA VAL A 488 17.85 21.00 -11.05
C VAL A 488 19.19 20.77 -10.38
N ASP A 489 20.28 21.16 -11.03
CA ASP A 489 21.62 21.09 -10.46
C ASP A 489 21.83 22.17 -9.38
N GLY A 490 22.63 21.86 -8.36
CA GLY A 490 22.96 22.78 -7.26
C GLY A 490 21.94 22.87 -6.12
N LEU A 491 21.12 21.84 -5.90
CA LEU A 491 20.13 21.75 -4.80
C LEU A 491 20.67 21.43 -3.41
#